data_AF-A0A920R963-F1
#
_entry.id   AF-A0A920R963-F1
#
_cell.length_a   1.000
_cell.length_b   1.000
_cell.length_c   1.000
_cell.angle_alpha   90.00
_cell.angle_beta   90.00
_cell.angle_gamma   90.00
#
_symmetry.space_group_name_H-M   'P 1'
#
loop_
_entity.id
_entity.type
_entity.pdbx_description
1 polymer ?
#
loop_
_entity_poly.entity_id
_entity_poly.type
_entity_poly.pdbx_seq_one_letter_code
_entity_poly.pdbx_strand_id
1 'polypeptide(L)'
;MTSDQLSFFDRNDRERSLFEQGTPAAKPANFSLTKTINAPIQKVYDQWLIPVFIGKWMFGPNVQREKVIMLENNVRKGGDFKFLINRKGQDVEVTGEIKVLDIPRRLELSWQESIYLMRKVWSSYNSTH
;
A
#
# COMPACT_ATOMS: atom_id res chain seq x y z
N MET A 1 9.14 -25.63 61.35
CA MET A 1 8.51 -24.31 61.52
C MET A 1 8.28 -23.73 60.14
N THR A 2 7.02 -23.60 59.79
CA THR A 2 6.48 -22.90 58.62
C THR A 2 6.85 -21.42 58.66
N SER A 3 7.07 -20.83 57.50
CA SER A 3 6.84 -19.40 57.28
C SER A 3 6.52 -19.20 55.81
N ASP A 4 5.24 -19.30 55.54
CA ASP A 4 4.52 -18.56 54.52
C ASP A 4 5.14 -17.20 54.21
N GLN A 5 5.43 -16.94 52.93
CA GLN A 5 4.98 -15.71 52.29
C GLN A 5 4.53 -16.00 50.84
N LEU A 6 3.21 -16.01 50.70
CA LEU A 6 2.45 -16.03 49.46
C LEU A 6 2.33 -14.61 48.87
N SER A 7 2.19 -14.56 47.53
CA SER A 7 1.80 -13.44 46.65
C SER A 7 2.83 -12.31 46.51
N PHE A 8 3.14 -11.75 45.33
CA PHE A 8 2.23 -11.14 44.35
C PHE A 8 2.88 -11.02 42.95
N PHE A 9 2.87 -12.08 42.14
CA PHE A 9 3.09 -11.91 40.70
C PHE A 9 1.90 -12.49 39.95
N ASP A 10 0.98 -11.57 39.70
CA ASP A 10 -0.23 -11.69 38.92
C ASP A 10 0.08 -12.36 37.56
N ARG A 11 -0.58 -13.49 37.27
CA ARG A 11 -0.42 -14.20 35.98
C ARG A 11 -0.79 -13.34 34.77
N ASN A 12 -1.47 -12.22 34.99
CA ASN A 12 -2.02 -11.32 33.98
C ASN A 12 -0.93 -10.44 33.32
N ASP A 13 0.21 -10.18 33.96
CA ASP A 13 1.30 -9.37 33.37
C ASP A 13 2.09 -10.13 32.29
N ARG A 14 2.09 -11.47 32.36
CA ARG A 14 2.74 -12.31 31.34
C ARG A 14 1.95 -12.35 30.03
N GLU A 15 0.63 -12.26 30.12
CA GLU A 15 -0.23 -12.24 28.93
C GLU A 15 -0.22 -10.86 28.27
N ARG A 16 -0.18 -9.75 29.03
CA ARG A 16 -0.05 -8.39 28.45
C ARG A 16 1.26 -8.18 27.68
N SER A 17 2.37 -8.73 28.17
CA SER A 17 3.68 -8.60 27.52
C SER A 17 3.78 -9.33 26.17
N LEU A 18 2.92 -10.31 25.90
CA LEU A 18 2.89 -11.04 24.63
C LEU A 18 2.10 -10.31 23.54
N PHE A 19 1.13 -9.48 23.91
CA PHE A 19 0.33 -8.69 22.96
C PHE A 19 0.91 -7.30 22.66
N GLU A 20 1.93 -6.86 23.41
CA GLU A 20 2.66 -5.60 23.18
C GLU A 20 3.95 -5.75 22.38
N GLN A 21 4.25 -6.96 21.87
CA GLN A 21 5.28 -7.10 20.83
C GLN A 21 4.71 -6.61 19.49
N GLY A 22 4.53 -5.28 19.39
CA GLY A 22 4.41 -4.59 18.13
C GLY A 22 5.52 -5.09 17.22
N THR A 23 5.14 -5.54 16.04
CA THR A 23 6.06 -6.08 15.03
C THR A 23 7.26 -5.13 14.93
N PRO A 24 8.51 -5.56 15.17
CA PRO A 24 9.65 -4.66 15.11
C PRO A 24 9.63 -4.00 13.73
N ALA A 25 9.54 -2.67 13.73
CA ALA A 25 9.50 -1.88 12.51
C ALA A 25 10.68 -2.31 11.64
N ALA A 26 10.38 -2.95 10.50
CA ALA A 26 11.39 -3.45 9.61
C ALA A 26 12.30 -2.28 9.19
N LYS A 27 13.63 -2.47 9.27
CA LYS A 27 14.58 -1.46 8.80
C LYS A 27 14.29 -1.17 7.31
N PRO A 28 14.38 0.10 6.88
CA PRO A 28 14.15 0.45 5.49
C PRO A 28 15.17 -0.26 4.60
N ALA A 29 14.68 -1.04 3.63
CA ALA A 29 15.49 -1.67 2.60
C ALA A 29 15.50 -0.78 1.35
N ASN A 30 16.68 -0.61 0.74
CA ASN A 30 16.82 0.03 -0.57
C ASN A 30 17.25 -1.02 -1.61
N PHE A 31 16.75 -0.89 -2.83
CA PHE A 31 17.16 -1.73 -3.95
C PHE A 31 17.27 -0.86 -5.21
N SER A 32 18.20 -1.21 -6.10
CA SER A 32 18.37 -0.55 -7.39
C SER A 32 18.32 -1.60 -8.50
N LEU A 33 17.61 -1.29 -9.58
CA LEU A 33 17.47 -2.15 -10.75
C LEU A 33 17.74 -1.34 -12.01
N THR A 34 18.65 -1.82 -12.85
CA THR A 34 18.94 -1.24 -14.16
C THR A 34 18.53 -2.22 -15.24
N LYS A 35 17.72 -1.76 -16.18
CA LYS A 35 17.25 -2.56 -17.31
C LYS A 35 17.32 -1.74 -18.60
N THR A 36 17.95 -2.30 -19.64
CA THR A 36 17.95 -1.70 -20.97
C THR A 36 16.67 -2.08 -21.72
N ILE A 37 15.97 -1.08 -22.27
CA ILE A 37 14.75 -1.26 -23.04
C ILE A 37 14.98 -0.65 -24.42
N ASN A 38 14.80 -1.44 -25.48
CA ASN A 38 14.95 -0.96 -26.86
C ASN A 38 13.67 -0.22 -27.33
N ALA A 39 13.44 0.98 -26.79
CA ALA A 39 12.32 1.84 -27.14
C ALA A 39 12.69 3.33 -26.92
N PRO A 40 12.00 4.28 -27.57
CA PRO A 40 12.20 5.70 -27.31
C PRO A 40 11.95 6.05 -25.84
N ILE A 41 12.83 6.87 -25.24
CA ILE A 41 12.74 7.28 -23.82
C ILE A 41 11.37 7.86 -23.45
N GLN A 42 10.79 8.66 -24.36
CA GLN A 42 9.46 9.25 -24.18
C GLN A 42 8.38 8.18 -23.98
N LYS A 43 8.38 7.13 -24.82
CA LYS A 43 7.40 6.05 -24.73
C LYS A 43 7.55 5.24 -23.45
N VAL A 44 8.78 5.03 -22.99
CA VAL A 44 9.03 4.36 -21.70
C VAL A 44 8.50 5.23 -20.57
N TYR A 45 8.76 6.54 -20.61
CA TYR A 45 8.26 7.48 -19.61
C TYR A 45 6.73 7.54 -19.57
N ASP A 46 6.07 7.59 -20.73
CA ASP A 46 4.61 7.60 -20.84
C ASP A 46 3.94 6.37 -20.19
N GLN A 47 4.62 5.22 -20.20
CA GLN A 47 4.14 3.99 -19.54
C GLN A 47 4.09 4.09 -18.01
N TRP A 48 4.84 5.03 -17.42
CA TRP A 48 4.82 5.34 -15.99
C TRP A 48 3.87 6.49 -15.64
N LEU A 49 3.43 7.27 -16.62
CA LEU A 49 2.54 8.42 -16.42
C LEU A 49 1.07 8.07 -16.66
N ILE A 50 0.79 7.32 -17.72
CA ILE A 50 -0.59 7.11 -18.17
C ILE A 50 -1.19 5.93 -17.40
N PRO A 51 -2.29 6.11 -16.65
CA PRO A 51 -2.87 5.07 -15.80
C PRO A 51 -3.20 3.80 -16.55
N VAL A 52 -3.77 3.94 -17.75
CA VAL A 52 -4.15 2.82 -18.61
C VAL A 52 -2.93 1.95 -18.97
N PHE A 53 -1.73 2.55 -19.06
CA PHE A 53 -0.49 1.85 -19.31
C PHE A 53 0.06 1.20 -18.05
N ILE A 54 0.11 1.94 -16.92
CA ILE A 54 0.51 1.41 -15.62
C ILE A 54 -0.32 0.15 -15.28
N GLY A 55 -1.64 0.23 -15.43
CA GLY A 55 -2.57 -0.87 -15.20
C GLY A 55 -2.43 -2.07 -16.14
N LYS A 56 -1.64 -1.97 -17.21
CA LYS A 56 -1.40 -3.05 -18.17
C LYS A 56 -0.07 -3.76 -17.92
N TRP A 57 0.98 -3.02 -17.57
CA TRP A 57 2.33 -3.58 -17.42
C TRP A 57 2.73 -3.82 -15.97
N MET A 58 2.18 -3.05 -15.02
CA MET A 58 2.48 -3.16 -13.59
C MET A 58 1.46 -4.05 -12.88
N PHE A 59 0.20 -3.92 -13.27
CA PHE A 59 -0.92 -4.71 -12.77
C PHE A 59 -1.52 -5.52 -13.92
N GLY A 60 -2.15 -6.64 -13.61
CA GLY A 60 -2.86 -7.44 -14.60
C GLY A 60 -2.33 -8.85 -14.78
N PRO A 61 -3.09 -9.71 -15.48
CA PRO A 61 -2.92 -11.16 -15.51
C PRO A 61 -1.54 -11.63 -16.02
N ASN A 62 -0.86 -10.77 -16.79
CA ASN A 62 0.46 -11.04 -17.35
C ASN A 62 1.60 -10.84 -16.32
N VAL A 63 1.35 -10.11 -15.23
CA VAL A 63 2.32 -9.87 -14.15
C VAL A 63 1.96 -10.76 -12.95
N GLN A 64 0.71 -10.69 -12.52
CA GLN A 64 0.14 -11.47 -11.41
C GLN A 64 -1.36 -11.70 -11.67
N ARG A 65 -2.00 -12.66 -10.98
CA ARG A 65 -3.47 -12.83 -11.02
C ARG A 65 -4.18 -11.71 -10.26
N GLU A 66 -3.98 -10.48 -10.72
CA GLU A 66 -4.49 -9.24 -10.18
C GLU A 66 -5.42 -8.59 -11.20
N LYS A 67 -6.56 -8.09 -10.73
CA LYS A 67 -7.54 -7.39 -11.55
C LYS A 67 -7.58 -5.93 -11.14
N VAL A 68 -7.34 -5.03 -12.08
CA VAL A 68 -7.50 -3.60 -11.86
C VAL A 68 -8.99 -3.28 -11.70
N ILE A 69 -9.36 -2.65 -10.59
CA ILE A 69 -10.72 -2.17 -10.33
C ILE A 69 -10.84 -0.70 -10.73
N MET A 70 -9.89 0.14 -10.29
CA MET A 70 -9.91 1.58 -10.53
C MET A 70 -8.48 2.12 -10.64
N LEU A 71 -8.29 3.09 -11.54
CA LEU A 71 -7.03 3.81 -11.69
C LEU A 71 -7.31 5.30 -11.82
N GLU A 72 -6.93 6.06 -10.81
CA GLU A 72 -6.95 7.51 -10.80
C GLU A 72 -5.50 8.00 -10.72
N ASN A 73 -5.14 8.95 -11.58
CA ASN A 73 -3.82 9.55 -11.54
C ASN A 73 -3.92 11.01 -11.95
N ASN A 74 -3.62 11.89 -11.00
CA ASN A 74 -3.46 13.30 -11.26
C ASN A 74 -2.01 13.54 -11.71
N VAL A 75 -1.76 13.41 -13.01
CA VAL A 75 -0.43 13.61 -13.62
C VAL A 75 -0.03 15.08 -13.63
N ARG A 76 0.36 15.58 -12.46
CA ARG A 76 0.86 16.94 -12.23
C ARG A 76 1.91 16.87 -11.12
N LYS A 77 2.83 17.84 -11.09
CA LYS A 77 3.83 17.92 -10.02
C LYS A 77 3.09 18.14 -8.68
N GLY A 78 3.27 17.23 -7.72
CA GLY A 78 2.49 17.20 -6.48
C GLY A 78 1.08 16.63 -6.61
N GLY A 79 0.75 16.01 -7.75
CA GLY A 79 -0.52 15.31 -7.92
C GLY A 79 -0.50 13.95 -7.24
N ASP A 80 -1.66 13.52 -6.78
CA ASP A 80 -1.92 12.24 -6.17
C ASP A 80 -2.33 11.17 -7.19
N PHE A 81 -2.03 9.92 -6.89
CA PHE A 81 -2.53 8.78 -7.62
C PHE A 81 -3.14 7.75 -6.68
N LYS A 82 -4.16 7.07 -7.19
CA LYS A 82 -4.92 6.07 -6.45
C LYS A 82 -5.27 4.91 -7.37
N PHE A 83 -4.77 3.73 -7.02
CA PHE A 83 -5.02 2.49 -7.74
C PHE A 83 -5.73 1.51 -6.82
N LEU A 84 -6.88 1.01 -7.25
CA LEU A 84 -7.60 -0.06 -6.55
C LEU A 84 -7.46 -1.33 -7.38
N ILE A 85 -6.86 -2.36 -6.80
CA ILE A 85 -6.60 -3.64 -7.46
C ILE A 85 -7.13 -4.79 -6.61
N ASN A 86 -7.74 -5.80 -7.24
CA ASN A 86 -8.07 -7.05 -6.60
C ASN A 86 -6.91 -8.03 -6.79
N ARG A 87 -6.20 -8.36 -5.71
CA ARG A 87 -5.12 -9.33 -5.68
C ARG A 87 -5.60 -10.61 -5.01
N LYS A 88 -5.81 -11.67 -5.80
CA LYS A 88 -6.24 -12.99 -5.31
C LYS A 88 -7.50 -12.95 -4.42
N GLY A 89 -8.48 -12.09 -4.76
CA GLY A 89 -9.72 -11.94 -3.99
C GLY A 89 -9.65 -10.92 -2.86
N GLN A 90 -8.49 -10.28 -2.62
CA GLN A 90 -8.35 -9.18 -1.67
C GLN A 90 -8.20 -7.86 -2.41
N ASP A 91 -9.03 -6.87 -2.06
CA ASP A 91 -8.90 -5.52 -2.59
C ASP A 91 -7.73 -4.82 -1.89
N VAL A 92 -6.82 -4.28 -2.68
CA VAL A 92 -5.65 -3.54 -2.25
C VAL A 92 -5.75 -2.16 -2.85
N GLU A 93 -5.64 -1.15 -2.00
CA GLU A 93 -5.58 0.25 -2.38
C GLU A 93 -4.14 0.71 -2.33
N VAL A 94 -3.63 1.16 -3.47
CA VAL A 94 -2.33 1.80 -3.60
C VAL A 94 -2.55 3.29 -3.76
N THR A 95 -2.01 4.09 -2.86
CA THR A 95 -2.04 5.55 -2.92
C THR A 95 -0.63 6.11 -2.93
N GLY A 96 -0.44 7.24 -3.59
CA GLY A 96 0.84 7.92 -3.59
C GLY A 96 0.77 9.29 -4.24
N GLU A 97 1.90 9.96 -4.31
CA GLU A 97 2.05 11.31 -4.83
C GLU A 97 3.25 11.40 -5.76
N ILE A 98 3.13 12.22 -6.79
CA ILE A 98 4.20 12.54 -7.73
C ILE A 98 5.07 13.65 -7.14
N LYS A 99 6.20 13.29 -6.54
CA LYS A 99 7.14 14.23 -5.91
C LYS A 99 7.95 15.03 -6.93
N VAL A 100 8.43 14.35 -7.96
CA VAL A 100 9.26 14.94 -9.01
C VAL A 100 8.75 14.47 -10.37
N LEU A 101 8.57 15.42 -11.28
CA LEU A 101 8.12 15.21 -12.64
C LEU A 101 9.05 16.00 -13.58
N ASP A 102 10.14 15.36 -14.02
CA ASP A 102 11.10 15.91 -14.98
C ASP A 102 11.09 15.05 -16.25
N ILE A 103 10.29 15.47 -17.23
CA ILE A 103 9.99 14.68 -18.42
C ILE A 103 11.15 14.80 -19.43
N PRO A 104 11.65 13.70 -20.03
CA PRO A 104 11.37 12.29 -19.76
C PRO A 104 12.47 11.61 -18.91
N ARG A 105 13.22 12.39 -18.10
CA ARG A 105 14.49 11.97 -17.49
C ARG A 105 14.35 11.42 -16.06
N ARG A 106 13.41 11.94 -15.28
CA ARG A 106 13.23 11.57 -13.86
C ARG A 106 11.77 11.64 -13.44
N LEU A 107 11.36 10.62 -12.70
CA LEU A 107 10.05 10.51 -12.07
C LEU A 107 10.27 9.99 -10.66
N GLU A 108 9.71 10.69 -9.67
CA GLU A 108 9.70 10.22 -8.27
C GLU A 108 8.28 10.13 -7.76
N LEU A 109 7.94 8.97 -7.21
CA LEU A 109 6.63 8.63 -6.70
C LEU A 109 6.78 8.20 -5.24
N SER A 110 5.91 8.67 -4.36
CA SER A 110 5.64 7.93 -3.11
C SER A 110 4.69 6.77 -3.42
N TRP A 111 4.80 5.69 -2.66
CA TRP A 111 3.98 4.50 -2.83
C TRP A 111 3.58 3.98 -1.46
N GLN A 112 2.28 3.85 -1.23
CA GLN A 112 1.73 3.29 -0.02
C GLN A 112 0.66 2.28 -0.41
N GLU A 113 0.85 1.03 -0.01
CA GLU A 113 -0.14 -0.03 -0.18
C GLU A 113 -0.89 -0.21 1.13
N SER A 114 -2.21 -0.32 1.03
CA SER A 114 -3.07 -0.65 2.15
C SER A 114 -4.10 -1.68 1.71
N ILE A 115 -4.49 -2.55 2.63
CA ILE A 115 -5.60 -3.46 2.38
C ILE A 115 -6.87 -2.61 2.34
N TYR A 116 -7.59 -2.67 1.22
CA TYR A 116 -8.89 -2.03 1.11
C TYR A 116 -9.91 -2.84 1.90
N LEU A 117 -10.02 -2.52 3.18
CA LEU A 117 -11.17 -2.93 3.98
C LEU A 117 -12.31 -2.04 3.53
N MET A 118 -13.32 -2.60 2.88
CA MET A 118 -14.57 -1.90 2.62
C MET A 118 -15.10 -1.40 3.96
N ARG A 119 -14.79 -0.15 4.32
CA ARG A 119 -15.41 0.52 5.45
C ARG A 119 -16.87 0.54 5.07
N LYS A 120 -17.67 -0.33 5.70
CA LYS A 120 -19.12 -0.13 5.79
C LYS A 120 -19.29 1.30 6.25
N VAL A 121 -19.58 2.19 5.30
CA VAL A 121 -20.19 3.47 5.61
C VAL A 121 -21.52 3.06 6.21
N TRP A 122 -21.60 3.07 7.54
CA TRP A 122 -22.86 3.15 8.24
C TRP A 122 -23.50 4.46 7.79
N SER A 123 -24.17 4.44 6.64
CA SER A 123 -25.18 5.42 6.32
C SER A 123 -26.47 4.86 6.92
N SER A 124 -26.64 5.05 8.23
CA SER A 124 -27.97 4.98 8.81
C SER A 124 -28.75 6.21 8.34
N TYR A 125 -29.24 6.11 7.11
CA TYR A 125 -30.50 6.72 6.74
C TYR A 125 -31.59 5.95 7.49
N ASN A 126 -32.21 6.62 8.46
CA ASN A 126 -33.61 6.48 8.90
C ASN A 126 -33.78 7.59 9.94
N SER A 127 -34.22 8.80 9.58
CA SER A 127 -35.56 9.16 9.08
C SER A 127 -36.68 8.62 9.99
N THR A 128 -37.26 9.55 10.74
CA THR A 128 -38.61 9.55 11.34
C THR A 128 -39.03 8.33 12.17
N HIS A 129 -39.22 8.51 13.48
CA HIS A 129 -40.52 8.80 14.09
C HIS A 129 -40.33 9.37 15.50
#